data_AF-A0AA38P8D5-F1
#
_entry.id   AF-A0AA38P8D5-F1
#
_cell.length_a   1.000
_cell.length_b   1.000
_cell.length_c   1.000
_cell.angle_alpha   90.00
_cell.angle_beta   90.00
_cell.angle_gamma   90.00
#
_symmetry.space_group_name_H-M   'P 1'
#
loop_
_entity.id
_entity.type
_entity.pdbx_description
1 polymer ?
#
loop_
_entity_poly.entity_id
_entity_poly.type
_entity_poly.pdbx_seq_one_letter_code
_entity_poly.pdbx_strand_id
1 'polypeptide(L)'
;MGRKKASVVARIKNANKAASVHQQQALSKHAHLPVTATTSPSDDQSVPLSDMDQQLNVSHINATGVEEIMDRFVVLEELGLAPEIEDRVGDELELNESSMNESALDSFMLFLLKAQTEAVKRERDSKKRTRGSYTGNSIRTKQNHRLKRKQFVAAGGKLITDWFLASRPSTDSTTNPTSEPHLPDAEENEDLDTVEEIPRAHPVQTYDLLQDKLADPAEARARLDTILEEIKAVDKLVEVPTKSDAALNALRYKDRPALQKAAKALTDESKDRRIGLVLRTRITVMLGALNLYLDEYTSFTWRQSSFLAARSQGKGASHAQKI
;
A
#
# COMPACT_ATOMS: atom_id res chain seq x y z
N MET A 1 -31.48 4.09 38.24
CA MET A 1 -31.60 5.34 37.46
C MET A 1 -30.53 5.36 36.36
N GLY A 2 -30.89 5.29 35.06
CA GLY A 2 -29.85 5.20 34.00
C GLY A 2 -30.29 5.37 32.54
N ARG A 3 -31.41 6.05 32.26
CA ARG A 3 -31.89 6.29 30.89
C ARG A 3 -31.39 7.64 30.35
N LYS A 4 -30.13 7.75 29.91
CA LYS A 4 -29.64 8.99 29.21
C LYS A 4 -28.72 8.77 28.00
N LYS A 5 -28.45 7.53 27.55
CA LYS A 5 -27.47 7.29 26.47
C LYS A 5 -28.05 7.06 25.06
N ALA A 6 -29.37 6.92 24.91
CA ALA A 6 -29.99 6.67 23.60
C ALA A 6 -30.26 7.94 22.75
N SER A 7 -30.20 9.14 23.35
CA SER A 7 -30.56 10.40 22.68
C SER A 7 -29.45 11.00 21.79
N VAL A 8 -28.18 10.74 22.11
CA VAL A 8 -27.04 11.38 21.41
C VAL A 8 -26.81 10.79 20.01
N VAL A 9 -27.11 9.51 19.81
CA VAL A 9 -26.88 8.82 18.52
C VAL A 9 -27.87 9.27 17.44
N ALA A 10 -29.07 9.73 17.82
CA ALA A 10 -30.07 10.23 16.86
C ALA A 10 -29.71 11.62 16.29
N ARG A 11 -28.98 12.47 17.04
CA ARG A 11 -28.61 13.82 16.58
C ARG A 11 -27.52 13.83 15.50
N ILE A 12 -26.60 12.87 15.52
CA ILE A 12 -25.49 12.83 14.56
C ILE A 12 -25.96 12.44 13.15
N LYS A 13 -27.02 11.62 13.04
CA LYS A 13 -27.54 11.20 11.72
C LYS A 13 -28.27 12.31 10.95
N ASN A 14 -28.83 13.32 11.63
CA ASN A 14 -29.54 14.41 10.95
C ASN A 14 -28.64 15.56 10.47
N ALA A 15 -27.45 15.74 11.06
CA ALA A 15 -26.52 16.79 10.62
C ALA A 15 -25.95 16.54 9.21
N ASN A 16 -25.71 15.27 8.85
CA ASN A 16 -25.11 14.92 7.56
C ASN A 16 -26.07 15.06 6.37
N LYS A 17 -27.39 15.08 6.60
CA LYS A 17 -28.38 15.24 5.51
C LYS A 17 -28.55 16.70 5.09
N ALA A 18 -28.27 17.66 5.99
CA ALA A 18 -28.37 19.10 5.69
C ALA A 18 -27.18 19.61 4.85
N ALA A 19 -25.98 19.05 5.04
CA ALA A 19 -24.79 19.46 4.28
C ALA A 19 -24.85 19.08 2.79
N SER A 20 -25.53 17.98 2.44
CA SER A 20 -25.63 17.51 1.05
C SER A 20 -26.56 18.34 0.17
N VAL A 21 -27.51 19.10 0.75
CA VAL A 21 -28.47 19.91 -0.02
C VAL A 21 -27.88 21.28 -0.41
N HIS A 22 -26.93 21.79 0.37
CA HIS A 22 -26.33 23.11 0.11
C HIS A 22 -25.27 23.10 -1.01
N GLN A 23 -24.71 21.94 -1.36
CA GLN A 23 -23.68 21.85 -2.39
C GLN A 23 -24.24 21.78 -3.83
N GLN A 24 -25.53 21.44 -4.01
CA GLN A 24 -26.16 21.41 -5.34
C GLN A 24 -26.73 22.75 -5.81
N GLN A 25 -26.84 23.77 -4.94
CA GLN A 25 -27.30 25.10 -5.34
C GLN A 25 -26.17 26.05 -5.81
N ALA A 26 -24.90 25.66 -5.65
CA ALA A 26 -23.77 26.53 -6.00
C ALA A 26 -23.28 26.41 -7.46
N LEU A 27 -23.79 25.46 -8.25
CA LEU A 27 -23.31 25.21 -9.63
C LEU A 27 -24.22 25.72 -10.75
N SER A 28 -25.26 26.51 -10.43
CA SER A 28 -26.24 27.01 -11.42
C SER A 28 -26.04 28.49 -11.84
N LYS A 29 -24.99 29.17 -11.36
CA LYS A 29 -24.83 30.62 -11.60
C LYS A 29 -23.46 30.97 -12.16
N HIS A 30 -23.15 30.61 -13.40
CA HIS A 30 -22.19 31.34 -14.24
C HIS A 30 -22.37 30.93 -15.71
N ALA A 31 -23.40 31.49 -16.33
CA ALA A 31 -23.49 31.65 -17.78
C ALA A 31 -23.86 33.11 -18.04
N HIS A 32 -23.29 33.69 -19.10
CA HIS A 32 -23.33 35.09 -19.54
C HIS A 32 -22.05 35.90 -19.25
N LEU A 33 -21.16 35.93 -20.24
CA LEU A 33 -20.55 37.18 -20.68
C LEU A 33 -20.43 37.23 -22.21
N PRO A 34 -20.42 38.44 -22.80
CA PRO A 34 -20.84 38.68 -24.17
C PRO A 34 -19.69 38.78 -25.17
N VAL A 35 -20.08 38.58 -26.44
CA VAL A 35 -19.33 38.90 -27.65
C VAL A 35 -19.18 40.42 -27.77
N THR A 36 -17.94 40.89 -27.96
CA THR A 36 -17.67 42.20 -28.58
C THR A 36 -16.59 42.03 -29.64
N ALA A 37 -17.01 42.24 -30.88
CA ALA A 37 -16.16 42.65 -32.00
C ALA A 37 -15.49 44.00 -31.68
N THR A 38 -14.37 44.30 -32.34
CA THR A 38 -13.84 45.63 -32.74
C THR A 38 -12.35 45.44 -33.08
N THR A 39 -11.97 45.37 -34.37
CA THR A 39 -11.60 46.50 -35.27
C THR A 39 -10.09 46.61 -35.41
N SER A 40 -9.57 46.26 -36.59
CA SER A 40 -8.27 46.69 -37.10
C SER A 40 -8.18 48.22 -37.16
N PRO A 41 -6.98 48.80 -37.00
CA PRO A 41 -6.37 49.33 -38.21
C PRO A 41 -4.86 49.07 -38.31
N SER A 42 -4.43 49.00 -39.56
CA SER A 42 -3.07 49.20 -40.04
C SER A 42 -2.44 50.46 -39.44
N ASP A 43 -1.15 50.42 -39.14
CA ASP A 43 -0.24 51.49 -39.55
C ASP A 43 1.23 51.04 -39.45
N ASP A 44 1.93 51.26 -40.56
CA ASP A 44 3.37 51.26 -40.74
C ASP A 44 4.03 52.20 -39.73
N GLN A 45 4.98 51.71 -38.92
CA GLN A 45 6.15 52.49 -38.52
C GLN A 45 7.39 51.62 -38.43
N SER A 46 8.28 51.89 -39.37
CA SER A 46 9.69 51.53 -39.40
C SER A 46 10.46 52.33 -38.35
N VAL A 47 11.18 51.65 -37.46
CA VAL A 47 12.10 52.25 -36.46
C VAL A 47 13.33 51.34 -36.33
N PRO A 48 14.55 51.90 -36.15
CA PRO A 48 15.77 51.29 -36.65
C PRO A 48 16.40 50.30 -35.67
N LEU A 49 17.10 49.33 -36.28
CA LEU A 49 18.07 48.44 -35.67
C LEU A 49 19.07 49.26 -34.85
N SER A 50 19.00 49.15 -33.52
CA SER A 50 20.00 49.71 -32.62
C SER A 50 20.49 48.58 -31.72
N ASP A 51 21.80 48.36 -31.79
CA ASP A 51 22.57 47.41 -30.99
C ASP A 51 22.17 47.44 -29.51
N MET A 52 21.68 46.31 -29.03
CA MET A 52 21.58 46.00 -27.60
C MET A 52 22.26 44.66 -27.34
N ASP A 53 23.57 44.72 -27.13
CA ASP A 53 24.30 43.71 -26.37
C ASP A 53 23.82 43.74 -24.90
N GLN A 54 22.70 43.08 -24.64
CA GLN A 54 22.34 42.63 -23.30
C GLN A 54 22.96 41.25 -23.10
N GLN A 55 24.15 41.24 -22.49
CA GLN A 55 24.66 40.04 -21.82
C GLN A 55 23.65 39.64 -20.72
N LEU A 56 22.78 38.68 -21.05
CA LEU A 56 21.92 38.03 -20.08
C LEU A 56 22.82 37.26 -19.10
N ASN A 57 22.96 37.81 -17.91
CA ASN A 57 23.70 37.20 -16.81
C ASN A 57 22.85 36.05 -16.23
N VAL A 58 22.94 34.85 -16.81
CA VAL A 58 22.16 33.65 -16.43
C VAL A 58 22.68 32.97 -15.15
N SER A 59 23.58 33.62 -14.40
CA SER A 59 24.37 32.94 -13.36
C SER A 59 23.67 32.75 -11.99
N HIS A 60 22.40 33.11 -11.82
CA HIS A 60 21.71 32.91 -10.53
C HIS A 60 20.21 32.64 -10.67
N ILE A 61 19.83 31.39 -10.91
CA ILE A 61 18.43 30.95 -10.77
C ILE A 61 18.41 29.57 -10.09
N ASN A 62 18.19 29.57 -8.78
CA ASN A 62 17.80 28.38 -8.02
C ASN A 62 16.33 28.07 -8.34
N ALA A 63 16.05 27.42 -9.46
CA ALA A 63 14.69 27.01 -9.83
C ALA A 63 14.23 25.88 -8.89
N THR A 64 13.24 26.17 -8.06
CA THR A 64 12.77 25.28 -6.97
C THR A 64 11.57 24.41 -7.34
N GLY A 65 11.22 24.29 -8.63
CA GLY A 65 10.09 23.46 -9.07
C GLY A 65 10.17 23.02 -10.52
N VAL A 66 9.69 21.80 -10.79
CA VAL A 66 9.62 21.20 -12.14
C VAL A 66 8.68 21.98 -13.06
N GLU A 67 7.62 22.58 -12.52
CA GLU A 67 6.67 23.42 -13.29
C GLU A 67 7.35 24.69 -13.83
N GLU A 68 8.22 25.31 -13.04
CA GLU A 68 8.94 26.53 -13.44
C GLU A 68 9.97 26.24 -14.55
N ILE A 69 10.50 25.01 -14.60
CA ILE A 69 11.38 24.53 -15.67
C ILE A 69 10.58 24.29 -16.97
N MET A 70 9.36 23.76 -16.85
CA MET A 70 8.47 23.54 -18.01
C MET A 70 8.00 24.86 -18.62
N ASP A 71 7.56 25.81 -17.80
CA ASP A 71 7.13 27.13 -18.30
C ASP A 71 8.28 27.87 -18.99
N ARG A 72 9.51 27.72 -18.48
CA ARG A 72 10.71 28.27 -19.13
C ARG A 72 11.01 27.62 -20.47
N PHE A 73 10.75 26.33 -20.62
CA PHE A 73 10.91 25.62 -21.90
C PHE A 73 9.91 26.12 -22.94
N VAL A 74 8.66 26.33 -22.54
CA VAL A 74 7.61 26.88 -23.42
C VAL A 74 7.96 28.30 -23.87
N VAL A 75 8.47 29.15 -22.98
CA VAL A 75 8.91 30.51 -23.33
C VAL A 75 10.13 30.49 -24.27
N LEU A 76 11.08 29.57 -24.08
CA LEU A 76 12.23 29.44 -24.98
C LEU A 76 11.84 28.92 -26.37
N GLU A 77 10.85 28.03 -26.45
CA GLU A 77 10.30 27.52 -27.71
C GLU A 77 9.54 28.61 -28.48
N GLU A 78 8.69 29.40 -27.79
CA GLU A 78 7.97 30.52 -28.42
C GLU A 78 8.91 31.64 -28.90
N LEU A 79 10.05 31.85 -28.24
CA LEU A 79 11.04 32.84 -28.63
C LEU A 79 12.00 32.35 -29.72
N GLY A 80 11.88 31.10 -30.20
CA GLY A 80 12.79 30.52 -31.19
C GLY A 80 14.23 30.39 -30.68
N LEU A 81 14.42 30.42 -29.35
CA LEU A 81 15.71 30.28 -28.66
C LEU A 81 15.84 28.89 -28.02
N ALA A 82 14.96 27.95 -28.39
CA ALA A 82 15.14 26.55 -28.03
C ALA A 82 16.51 26.11 -28.58
N PRO A 83 17.42 25.62 -27.71
CA PRO A 83 18.74 25.22 -28.16
C PRO A 83 18.56 24.16 -29.23
N GLU A 84 18.93 24.48 -30.47
CA GLU A 84 19.04 23.51 -31.55
C GLU A 84 20.01 22.45 -31.03
N ILE A 85 19.47 21.26 -30.75
CA ILE A 85 20.29 20.09 -30.45
C ILE A 85 20.95 19.78 -31.80
N GLU A 86 22.08 20.43 -32.05
CA GLU A 86 22.94 20.07 -33.16
C GLU A 86 23.25 18.59 -32.99
N ASP A 87 22.68 17.76 -33.87
CA ASP A 87 23.05 16.36 -34.06
C ASP A 87 24.52 16.35 -34.49
N ARG A 88 25.41 16.43 -33.50
CA ARG A 88 26.86 16.50 -33.68
C ARG A 88 27.34 15.13 -34.12
N VAL A 89 27.30 14.94 -35.42
CA VAL A 89 27.93 13.84 -36.15
C VAL A 89 29.44 13.90 -35.91
N GLY A 90 29.94 12.87 -35.22
CA GLY A 90 31.27 12.30 -35.40
C GLY A 90 32.48 13.24 -35.35
N ASP A 91 32.95 13.53 -34.13
CA ASP A 91 34.38 13.77 -33.91
C ASP A 91 34.92 12.67 -33.01
N GLU A 92 35.83 11.88 -33.57
CA GLU A 92 36.64 10.86 -32.91
C GLU A 92 37.49 11.50 -31.80
N LEU A 93 36.91 11.62 -30.60
CA LEU A 93 37.69 11.86 -29.39
C LEU A 93 38.25 10.52 -28.90
N GLU A 94 39.56 10.34 -29.09
CA GLU A 94 40.37 9.29 -28.46
C GLU A 94 40.10 9.24 -26.94
N LEU A 95 39.27 8.28 -26.55
CA LEU A 95 38.97 7.92 -25.17
C LEU A 95 40.19 7.29 -24.51
N ASN A 96 41.12 8.11 -24.04
CA ASN A 96 42.20 7.71 -23.15
C ASN A 96 41.88 8.06 -21.68
N GLU A 97 40.66 7.78 -21.24
CA GLU A 97 40.17 7.97 -19.85
C GLU A 97 39.88 6.65 -19.12
N SER A 98 40.16 5.50 -19.74
CA SER A 98 39.61 4.21 -19.30
C SER A 98 40.41 3.45 -18.23
N SER A 99 41.55 3.95 -17.73
CA SER A 99 42.44 3.15 -16.86
C SER A 99 42.59 3.63 -15.41
N MET A 100 42.12 4.83 -15.05
CA MET A 100 42.36 5.40 -13.71
C MET A 100 41.30 5.07 -12.65
N ASN A 101 40.17 4.45 -13.01
CA ASN A 101 39.04 4.33 -12.08
C ASN A 101 38.60 2.90 -11.75
N GLU A 102 39.34 1.87 -12.16
CA GLU A 102 38.99 0.49 -11.76
C GLU A 102 39.16 0.29 -10.24
N SER A 103 40.25 0.83 -9.67
CA SER A 103 40.44 0.85 -8.21
C SER A 103 39.39 1.72 -7.49
N ALA A 104 38.95 2.81 -8.11
CA ALA A 104 37.88 3.65 -7.56
C ALA A 104 36.54 2.90 -7.57
N LEU A 105 36.24 2.16 -8.64
CA LEU A 105 35.06 1.32 -8.77
C LEU A 105 35.03 0.20 -7.72
N ASP A 106 36.15 -0.48 -7.51
CA ASP A 106 36.28 -1.53 -6.48
C ASP A 106 36.09 -0.97 -5.07
N SER A 107 36.66 0.21 -4.80
CA SER A 107 36.49 0.88 -3.51
C SER A 107 35.03 1.27 -3.27
N PHE A 108 34.32 1.68 -4.33
CA PHE A 108 32.91 2.02 -4.29
C PHE A 108 32.02 0.79 -4.10
N MET A 109 32.32 -0.32 -4.79
CA MET A 109 31.62 -1.60 -4.59
C MET A 109 31.78 -2.12 -3.16
N LEU A 110 33.00 -2.06 -2.60
CA LEU A 110 33.26 -2.41 -1.21
C LEU A 110 32.47 -1.52 -0.24
N PHE A 111 32.37 -0.22 -0.53
CA PHE A 111 31.57 0.70 0.27
C PHE A 111 30.08 0.35 0.22
N LEU A 112 29.52 0.05 -0.95
CA LEU A 112 28.12 -0.36 -1.11
C LEU A 112 27.82 -1.67 -0.36
N LEU A 113 28.72 -2.66 -0.46
CA LEU A 113 28.58 -3.93 0.27
C LEU A 113 28.59 -3.70 1.79
N LYS A 114 29.49 -2.84 2.27
CA LYS A 114 29.57 -2.46 3.68
C LYS A 114 28.29 -1.74 4.14
N ALA A 115 27.79 -0.78 3.36
CA ALA A 115 26.57 -0.06 3.68
C ALA A 115 25.35 -1.01 3.72
N GLN A 116 25.25 -1.96 2.79
CA GLN A 116 24.19 -2.96 2.77
C GLN A 116 24.24 -3.88 4.00
N THR A 117 25.42 -4.38 4.36
CA THR A 117 25.58 -5.24 5.54
C THR A 117 25.25 -4.50 6.84
N GLU A 118 25.61 -3.22 6.94
CA GLU A 118 25.27 -2.36 8.07
C GLU A 118 23.75 -2.11 8.17
N ALA A 119 23.09 -1.83 7.04
CA ALA A 119 21.65 -1.64 6.98
C ALA A 119 20.88 -2.89 7.44
N VAL A 120 21.28 -4.08 6.96
CA VAL A 120 20.69 -5.37 7.37
C VAL A 120 20.90 -5.62 8.87
N LYS A 121 22.08 -5.30 9.41
CA LYS A 121 22.35 -5.42 10.85
C LYS A 121 21.45 -4.50 11.67
N ARG A 122 21.31 -3.24 11.25
CA ARG A 122 20.44 -2.25 11.91
C ARG A 122 18.97 -2.67 11.88
N GLU A 123 18.51 -3.28 10.79
CA GLU A 123 17.17 -3.84 10.67
C GLU A 123 16.94 -5.02 11.62
N ARG A 124 17.93 -5.90 11.78
CA ARG A 124 17.85 -7.01 12.75
C ARG A 124 17.76 -6.48 14.18
N ASP A 125 18.54 -5.46 14.52
CA ASP A 125 18.55 -4.91 15.87
C ASP A 125 17.29 -4.07 16.16
N SER A 126 16.68 -3.44 15.16
CA SER A 126 15.38 -2.76 15.31
C SER A 126 14.22 -3.75 15.49
N LYS A 127 14.24 -4.88 14.75
CA LYS A 127 13.24 -5.96 14.88
C LYS A 127 13.26 -6.64 16.25
N LYS A 128 14.43 -6.74 16.91
CA LYS A 128 14.51 -7.25 18.30
C LYS A 128 13.79 -6.35 19.29
N ARG A 129 13.73 -5.04 19.04
CA ARG A 129 13.08 -4.06 19.93
C ARG A 129 11.56 -3.97 19.76
N THR A 130 11.01 -4.37 18.61
CA THR A 130 9.57 -4.20 18.31
C THR A 130 8.72 -5.44 18.52
N ARG A 131 9.32 -6.61 18.82
CA ARG A 131 8.57 -7.82 19.18
C ARG A 131 8.26 -7.88 20.68
N GLY A 132 7.51 -6.88 21.15
CA GLY A 132 6.63 -7.13 22.29
C GLY A 132 5.56 -8.11 21.82
N SER A 133 5.86 -9.41 21.87
CA SER A 133 4.83 -10.44 21.74
C SER A 133 3.72 -10.05 22.69
N TYR A 134 2.49 -9.95 22.19
CA TYR A 134 1.34 -9.62 23.03
C TYR A 134 1.27 -10.69 24.13
N THR A 135 1.74 -10.36 25.34
CA THR A 135 1.85 -11.26 26.50
C THR A 135 0.49 -11.56 27.14
N GLY A 136 -0.58 -11.42 26.35
CA GLY A 136 -1.96 -11.50 26.79
C GLY A 136 -2.48 -10.19 27.37
N ASN A 137 -3.72 -10.26 27.82
CA ASN A 137 -4.36 -9.16 28.53
C ASN A 137 -3.58 -8.81 29.80
N SER A 138 -3.36 -7.51 30.02
CA SER A 138 -2.79 -7.02 31.28
C SER A 138 -3.54 -7.55 32.50
N ILE A 139 -2.85 -7.69 33.64
CA ILE A 139 -3.45 -8.14 34.92
C ILE A 139 -4.70 -7.31 35.24
N ARG A 140 -4.64 -5.99 35.03
CA ARG A 140 -5.76 -5.07 35.23
C ARG A 140 -6.96 -5.41 34.34
N THR A 141 -6.71 -5.74 33.07
CA THR A 141 -7.75 -6.15 32.12
C THR A 141 -8.40 -7.46 32.59
N LYS A 142 -7.61 -8.47 33.00
CA LYS A 142 -8.11 -9.74 33.54
C LYS A 142 -9.00 -9.52 34.77
N GLN A 143 -8.57 -8.70 35.73
CA GLN A 143 -9.35 -8.36 36.93
C GLN A 143 -10.68 -7.69 36.58
N ASN A 144 -10.68 -6.74 35.62
CA ASN A 144 -11.90 -6.07 35.17
C ASN A 144 -12.88 -7.07 34.50
N HIS A 145 -12.38 -8.01 33.69
CA HIS A 145 -13.21 -9.08 33.13
C HIS A 145 -13.81 -9.98 34.22
N ARG A 146 -13.04 -10.33 35.27
CA ARG A 146 -13.54 -11.10 36.41
C ARG A 146 -14.66 -10.35 37.16
N LEU A 147 -14.47 -9.06 37.45
CA LEU A 147 -15.48 -8.23 38.10
C LEU A 147 -16.76 -8.12 37.27
N LYS A 148 -16.63 -7.88 35.95
CA LYS A 148 -17.78 -7.84 35.04
C LYS A 148 -18.53 -9.16 34.96
N ARG A 149 -17.82 -10.30 34.98
CA ARG A 149 -18.45 -11.62 35.05
C ARG A 149 -19.23 -11.79 36.34
N LYS A 150 -18.63 -11.45 37.50
CA LYS A 150 -19.32 -11.49 38.80
C LYS A 150 -20.58 -10.61 38.81
N GLN A 151 -20.48 -9.38 38.31
CA GLN A 151 -21.63 -8.47 38.20
C GLN A 151 -22.72 -8.99 37.27
N PHE A 152 -22.36 -9.60 36.15
CA PHE A 152 -23.31 -10.18 35.20
C PHE A 152 -24.06 -11.37 35.80
N VAL A 153 -23.35 -12.26 36.51
CA VAL A 153 -23.97 -13.39 37.23
C VAL A 153 -24.86 -12.89 38.37
N ALA A 154 -24.41 -11.91 39.15
CA ALA A 154 -25.22 -11.30 40.21
C ALA A 154 -26.51 -10.63 39.68
N ALA A 155 -26.50 -10.16 38.42
CA ALA A 155 -27.68 -9.63 37.73
C ALA A 155 -28.60 -10.72 37.14
N GLY A 156 -28.33 -12.00 37.38
CA GLY A 156 -29.09 -13.13 36.84
C GLY A 156 -28.70 -13.55 35.42
N GLY A 157 -27.59 -13.04 34.89
CA GLY A 157 -27.07 -13.46 33.59
C GLY A 157 -26.41 -14.84 33.65
N LYS A 158 -26.60 -15.67 32.63
CA LYS A 158 -25.95 -16.99 32.48
C LYS A 158 -24.69 -16.87 31.64
N LEU A 159 -23.57 -17.41 32.11
CA LEU A 159 -22.32 -17.42 31.36
C LEU A 159 -22.35 -18.49 30.27
N ILE A 160 -21.57 -18.28 29.21
CA ILE A 160 -21.40 -19.26 28.14
C ILE A 160 -20.87 -20.60 28.69
N THR A 161 -20.05 -20.56 29.74
CA THR A 161 -19.55 -21.76 30.45
C THR A 161 -20.68 -22.64 30.99
N ASP A 162 -21.77 -22.02 31.44
CA ASP A 162 -22.91 -22.73 32.05
C ASP A 162 -23.67 -23.54 30.99
N TRP A 163 -23.61 -23.13 29.72
CA TRP A 163 -24.25 -23.83 28.61
C TRP A 163 -23.55 -25.15 28.28
N PHE A 164 -22.24 -25.24 28.51
CA PHE A 164 -21.46 -26.45 28.24
C PHE A 164 -21.49 -27.44 29.42
N LEU A 165 -21.70 -26.95 30.65
CA LEU A 165 -21.83 -27.81 31.84
C LEU A 165 -23.16 -28.58 31.86
N ALA A 166 -24.23 -28.01 31.31
CA ALA A 166 -25.55 -28.64 31.26
C ALA A 166 -25.63 -29.88 30.35
N SER A 167 -24.60 -30.14 29.53
CA SER A 167 -24.59 -31.26 28.59
C SER A 167 -23.86 -32.50 29.09
N ARG A 168 -23.33 -32.51 30.32
CA ARG A 168 -22.83 -33.76 30.92
C ARG A 168 -24.04 -34.51 31.48
N PRO A 169 -24.47 -35.62 30.85
CA PRO A 169 -25.51 -36.46 31.45
C PRO A 169 -24.97 -36.89 32.81
N SER A 170 -25.67 -36.51 33.87
CA SER A 170 -25.46 -37.05 35.20
C SER A 170 -25.55 -38.56 35.08
N THR A 171 -24.39 -39.23 35.01
CA THR A 171 -24.32 -40.66 35.25
C THR A 171 -24.74 -40.86 36.70
N ASP A 172 -25.96 -41.36 36.85
CA ASP A 172 -26.64 -41.65 38.09
C ASP A 172 -25.69 -42.28 39.11
N SER A 173 -25.42 -41.54 40.19
CA SER A 173 -24.84 -42.10 41.39
C SER A 173 -25.85 -41.92 42.51
N THR A 174 -26.60 -43.00 42.74
CA THR A 174 -26.92 -43.60 44.03
C THR A 174 -27.15 -42.62 45.18
N THR A 175 -28.43 -42.47 45.47
CA THR A 175 -29.05 -42.06 46.74
C THR A 175 -28.21 -42.29 47.99
N ASN A 176 -27.95 -41.21 48.74
CA ASN A 176 -28.07 -41.16 50.21
C ASN A 176 -28.45 -39.72 50.63
N PRO A 177 -29.52 -39.53 51.43
CA PRO A 177 -29.91 -38.20 51.91
C PRO A 177 -29.29 -37.90 53.28
N THR A 178 -29.32 -36.62 53.68
CA THR A 178 -28.89 -36.04 54.97
C THR A 178 -27.41 -35.61 54.93
N SER A 179 -27.06 -34.33 54.82
CA SER A 179 -27.29 -33.28 55.82
C SER A 179 -26.98 -31.88 55.24
N GLU A 180 -27.70 -30.87 55.75
CA GLU A 180 -27.36 -29.44 55.93
C GLU A 180 -26.63 -28.58 54.86
N PRO A 181 -27.06 -27.31 54.69
CA PRO A 181 -26.49 -26.38 53.72
C PRO A 181 -25.18 -25.76 54.25
N HIS A 182 -24.06 -26.45 54.05
CA HIS A 182 -22.73 -25.85 54.21
C HIS A 182 -22.41 -25.03 52.96
N LEU A 183 -22.45 -23.69 53.07
CA LEU A 183 -21.87 -22.78 52.09
C LEU A 183 -20.39 -23.13 51.92
N PRO A 184 -19.91 -23.60 50.76
CA PRO A 184 -18.49 -23.72 50.55
C PRO A 184 -17.97 -22.31 50.26
N ASP A 185 -17.28 -21.73 51.25
CA ASP A 185 -16.22 -20.76 50.97
C ASP A 185 -15.16 -21.50 50.14
N ALA A 186 -15.41 -21.55 48.83
CA ALA A 186 -14.45 -21.96 47.84
C ALA A 186 -13.41 -20.83 47.73
N GLU A 187 -12.50 -20.81 48.71
CA GLU A 187 -11.14 -20.37 48.45
C GLU A 187 -10.57 -21.32 47.38
N GLU A 188 -10.85 -21.00 46.11
CA GLU A 188 -10.10 -21.45 44.96
C GLU A 188 -8.65 -21.01 45.16
N ASN A 189 -7.90 -21.83 45.90
CA ASN A 189 -6.46 -21.93 45.80
C ASN A 189 -6.14 -22.50 44.41
N GLU A 190 -6.29 -21.67 43.37
CA GLU A 190 -5.64 -21.89 42.07
C GLU A 190 -4.16 -21.49 42.18
N ASP A 191 -3.44 -22.12 43.12
CA ASP A 191 -1.97 -22.16 43.17
C ASP A 191 -1.47 -23.46 42.51
N LEU A 192 -2.05 -23.81 41.37
CA LEU A 192 -1.58 -24.92 40.55
C LEU A 192 -1.60 -24.57 39.06
N ASP A 193 -0.98 -23.44 38.71
CA ASP A 193 -0.40 -23.25 37.38
C ASP A 193 0.93 -24.04 37.30
N THR A 194 0.86 -25.36 37.55
CA THR A 194 1.82 -26.28 36.94
C THR A 194 1.46 -26.27 35.47
N VAL A 195 2.11 -25.38 34.73
CA VAL A 195 2.05 -25.30 33.27
C VAL A 195 2.55 -26.64 32.74
N GLU A 196 1.63 -27.60 32.64
CA GLU A 196 1.82 -28.78 31.81
C GLU A 196 2.04 -28.21 30.41
N GLU A 197 3.29 -28.30 29.98
CA GLU A 197 3.81 -27.77 28.73
C GLU A 197 3.09 -28.48 27.59
N ILE A 198 1.89 -27.98 27.25
CA ILE A 198 1.16 -28.37 26.05
C ILE A 198 2.19 -28.26 24.92
N PRO A 199 2.50 -29.36 24.19
CA PRO A 199 3.45 -29.33 23.09
C PRO A 199 3.04 -28.18 22.19
N ARG A 200 3.88 -27.13 22.20
CA ARG A 200 3.60 -25.87 21.53
C ARG A 200 3.23 -26.23 20.10
N ALA A 201 1.95 -26.10 19.76
CA ALA A 201 1.54 -26.03 18.37
C ALA A 201 2.39 -24.91 17.79
N HIS A 202 3.36 -25.31 16.95
CA HIS A 202 4.34 -24.42 16.38
C HIS A 202 3.59 -23.19 15.83
N PRO A 203 4.04 -21.98 16.15
CA PRO A 203 3.43 -20.78 15.60
C PRO A 203 3.40 -20.98 14.09
N VAL A 204 2.20 -20.95 13.50
CA VAL A 204 2.00 -21.02 12.07
C VAL A 204 2.88 -19.91 11.46
N GLN A 205 4.03 -20.33 10.94
CA GLN A 205 5.04 -19.53 10.25
C GLN A 205 4.36 -18.90 9.04
N THR A 206 3.71 -17.77 9.23
CA THR A 206 3.05 -17.06 8.13
C THR A 206 3.95 -16.00 7.51
N TYR A 207 5.17 -15.78 8.02
CA TYR A 207 6.08 -14.75 7.47
C TYR A 207 7.56 -15.12 7.53
N ASP A 208 7.90 -16.42 7.46
CA ASP A 208 9.28 -16.89 7.26
C ASP A 208 9.65 -17.04 5.76
N LEU A 209 8.73 -16.62 4.87
CA LEU A 209 8.89 -16.69 3.40
C LEU A 209 9.89 -15.67 2.81
N LEU A 210 10.51 -14.83 3.64
CA LEU A 210 11.54 -13.87 3.19
C LEU A 210 12.82 -13.91 4.03
N GLN A 211 12.93 -14.86 4.97
CA GLN A 211 14.24 -15.32 5.45
C GLN A 211 14.69 -16.50 4.60
N ASP A 212 14.66 -16.33 3.28
CA ASP A 212 15.49 -17.14 2.40
C ASP A 212 16.92 -16.93 2.88
N LYS A 213 17.49 -17.95 3.55
CA LYS A 213 18.88 -18.31 3.29
C LYS A 213 19.00 -18.19 1.77
N LEU A 214 19.84 -17.27 1.27
CA LEU A 214 20.00 -17.06 -0.18
C LEU A 214 19.98 -18.43 -0.81
N ALA A 215 18.86 -18.76 -1.47
CA ALA A 215 18.72 -20.04 -2.12
C ALA A 215 19.92 -20.13 -3.06
N ASP A 216 20.51 -21.32 -3.16
CA ASP A 216 21.54 -21.57 -4.16
C ASP A 216 21.10 -20.88 -5.46
N PRO A 217 21.92 -20.02 -6.10
CA PRO A 217 21.52 -19.31 -7.32
C PRO A 217 20.92 -20.26 -8.37
N ALA A 218 21.29 -21.54 -8.37
CA ALA A 218 20.66 -22.57 -9.17
C ALA A 218 19.17 -22.81 -8.81
N GLU A 219 18.83 -22.92 -7.52
CA GLU A 219 17.46 -23.08 -7.06
C GLU A 219 16.61 -21.84 -7.35
N ALA A 220 17.18 -20.63 -7.20
CA ALA A 220 16.49 -19.38 -7.54
C ALA A 220 16.14 -19.32 -9.04
N ARG A 221 17.06 -19.74 -9.92
CA ARG A 221 16.81 -19.85 -11.37
C ARG A 221 15.73 -20.88 -11.67
N ALA A 222 15.79 -22.08 -11.07
CA ALA A 222 14.77 -23.11 -11.26
C ALA A 222 13.37 -22.63 -10.81
N ARG A 223 13.29 -21.87 -9.71
CA ARG A 223 12.04 -21.25 -9.26
C ARG A 223 11.54 -20.20 -10.26
N LEU A 224 12.43 -19.37 -10.81
CA LEU A 224 12.06 -18.40 -11.85
C LEU A 224 11.56 -19.09 -13.12
N ASP A 225 12.22 -20.14 -13.57
CA ASP A 225 11.80 -20.92 -14.74
C ASP A 225 10.41 -21.53 -14.51
N THR A 226 10.17 -22.07 -13.30
CA THR A 226 8.85 -22.58 -12.91
C THR A 226 7.78 -21.48 -12.98
N ILE A 227 8.06 -20.27 -12.48
CA ILE A 227 7.12 -19.15 -12.54
C ILE A 227 6.87 -18.72 -13.99
N LEU A 228 7.90 -18.69 -14.83
CA LEU A 228 7.76 -18.33 -16.25
C LEU A 228 6.95 -19.38 -17.02
N GLU A 229 7.10 -20.66 -16.70
CA GLU A 229 6.27 -21.73 -17.24
C GLU A 229 4.81 -21.62 -16.78
N GLU A 230 4.58 -21.32 -15.49
CA GLU A 230 3.25 -21.04 -14.96
C GLU A 230 2.60 -19.86 -15.68
N ILE A 231 3.32 -18.78 -15.93
CA ILE A 231 2.83 -17.61 -16.68
C ILE A 231 2.42 -18.02 -18.11
N LYS A 232 3.27 -18.77 -18.82
CA LYS A 232 2.95 -19.29 -20.15
C LYS A 232 1.74 -20.24 -20.12
N ALA A 233 1.55 -21.00 -19.05
CA ALA A 233 0.40 -21.86 -18.86
C ALA A 233 -0.87 -21.05 -18.57
N VAL A 234 -0.79 -19.95 -17.82
CA VAL A 234 -1.93 -19.04 -17.60
C VAL A 234 -2.47 -18.54 -18.93
N ASP A 235 -1.62 -18.13 -19.86
CA ASP A 235 -2.08 -17.68 -21.19
C ASP A 235 -2.87 -18.76 -21.94
N LYS A 236 -2.53 -20.05 -21.76
CA LYS A 236 -3.23 -21.19 -22.37
C LYS A 236 -4.53 -21.59 -21.64
N LEU A 237 -4.64 -21.30 -20.34
CA LEU A 237 -5.68 -21.86 -19.46
C LEU A 237 -7.06 -21.17 -19.55
N VAL A 238 -7.20 -20.09 -20.31
CA VAL A 238 -8.50 -19.39 -20.42
C VAL A 238 -8.79 -19.06 -21.87
N GLU A 239 -9.80 -19.74 -22.42
CA GLU A 239 -10.27 -19.59 -23.80
C GLU A 239 -11.10 -18.31 -24.02
N VAL A 240 -11.50 -17.59 -22.96
CA VAL A 240 -12.30 -16.37 -23.09
C VAL A 240 -11.71 -15.22 -22.27
N PRO A 241 -11.06 -14.23 -22.91
CA PRO A 241 -10.61 -13.02 -22.22
C PRO A 241 -11.79 -12.36 -21.51
N THR A 242 -11.59 -11.96 -20.26
CA THR A 242 -12.65 -11.26 -19.53
C THR A 242 -12.91 -9.90 -20.17
N LYS A 243 -14.11 -9.32 -19.97
CA LYS A 243 -14.43 -7.98 -20.49
C LYS A 243 -13.42 -6.92 -20.02
N SER A 244 -12.91 -7.08 -18.79
CA SER A 244 -11.82 -6.25 -18.24
C SER A 244 -10.50 -6.46 -18.97
N ASP A 245 -10.12 -7.71 -19.28
CA ASP A 245 -8.91 -7.98 -20.05
C ASP A 245 -9.00 -7.38 -21.45
N ALA A 246 -10.16 -7.48 -22.12
CA ALA A 246 -10.37 -6.87 -23.43
C ALA A 246 -10.29 -5.33 -23.36
N ALA A 247 -10.86 -4.71 -22.33
CA ALA A 247 -10.80 -3.26 -22.14
C ALA A 247 -9.36 -2.78 -21.85
N LEU A 248 -8.60 -3.52 -21.04
CA LEU A 248 -7.22 -3.18 -20.70
C LEU A 248 -6.25 -3.47 -21.84
N ASN A 249 -6.45 -4.56 -22.60
CA ASN A 249 -5.67 -4.82 -23.80
C ASN A 249 -5.99 -3.84 -24.94
N ALA A 250 -7.16 -3.18 -24.90
CA ALA A 250 -7.50 -2.11 -25.83
C ALA A 250 -6.80 -0.78 -25.49
N LEU A 251 -6.33 -0.60 -24.24
CA LEU A 251 -5.54 0.57 -23.86
C LEU A 251 -4.21 0.51 -24.59
N ARG A 252 -3.90 1.58 -25.33
CA ARG A 252 -2.66 1.67 -26.10
C ARG A 252 -1.56 2.26 -25.23
N TYR A 253 -0.32 2.15 -25.72
CA TYR A 253 0.82 2.87 -25.15
C TYR A 253 0.56 4.39 -24.97
N LYS A 254 -0.38 4.97 -25.74
CA LYS A 254 -0.79 6.37 -25.64
C LYS A 254 -1.53 6.69 -24.34
N ASP A 255 -2.13 5.70 -23.68
CA ASP A 255 -2.84 5.86 -22.41
C ASP A 255 -1.91 5.72 -21.20
N ARG A 256 -0.62 5.42 -21.43
CA ARG A 256 0.44 5.32 -20.41
C ARG A 256 0.48 6.51 -19.44
N PRO A 257 0.42 7.80 -19.85
CA PRO A 257 0.39 8.91 -18.91
C PRO A 257 -0.86 8.90 -18.01
N ALA A 258 -2.02 8.51 -18.55
CA ALA A 258 -3.25 8.39 -17.76
C ALA A 258 -3.15 7.25 -16.74
N LEU A 259 -2.57 6.11 -17.14
CA LEU A 259 -2.31 4.98 -16.24
C LEU A 259 -1.27 5.32 -15.16
N GLN A 260 -0.21 6.06 -15.49
CA GLN A 260 0.75 6.55 -14.49
C GLN A 260 0.10 7.52 -13.51
N LYS A 261 -0.80 8.40 -13.98
CA LYS A 261 -1.59 9.27 -13.10
C LYS A 261 -2.48 8.46 -12.16
N ALA A 262 -3.13 7.41 -12.66
CA ALA A 262 -3.92 6.49 -11.85
C ALA A 262 -3.04 5.74 -10.82
N ALA A 263 -1.83 5.30 -11.21
CA ALA A 263 -0.86 4.68 -10.31
C ALA A 263 -0.46 5.61 -9.16
N LYS A 264 -0.18 6.88 -9.45
CA LYS A 264 0.12 7.89 -8.44
C LYS A 264 -1.06 8.08 -7.48
N ALA A 265 -2.29 8.22 -8.00
CA ALA A 265 -3.48 8.35 -7.17
C ALA A 265 -3.70 7.13 -6.25
N LEU A 266 -3.55 5.91 -6.77
CA LEU A 266 -3.62 4.67 -5.98
C LEU A 266 -2.52 4.59 -4.92
N THR A 267 -1.32 5.08 -5.23
CA THR A 267 -0.21 5.12 -4.28
C THR A 267 -0.56 6.02 -3.09
N ASP A 268 -1.16 7.18 -3.34
CA ASP A 268 -1.55 8.12 -2.29
C ASP A 268 -2.73 7.59 -1.46
N GLU A 269 -3.73 6.99 -2.09
CA GLU A 269 -4.83 6.29 -1.41
C GLU A 269 -4.31 5.13 -0.54
N SER A 270 -3.33 4.35 -1.02
CA SER A 270 -2.77 3.23 -0.25
C SER A 270 -2.10 3.66 1.06
N LYS A 271 -1.66 4.92 1.15
CA LYS A 271 -1.06 5.51 2.35
C LYS A 271 -2.14 6.00 3.35
N ASP A 272 -3.40 6.18 2.93
CA ASP A 272 -4.45 6.65 3.82
C ASP A 272 -4.75 5.62 4.91
N ARG A 273 -4.62 6.07 6.16
CA ARG A 273 -4.89 5.26 7.35
C ARG A 273 -6.38 5.00 7.60
N ARG A 274 -7.27 5.73 6.92
CA ARG A 274 -8.73 5.57 7.03
C ARG A 274 -9.24 4.35 6.26
N ILE A 275 -8.53 3.95 5.21
CA ILE A 275 -8.87 2.77 4.42
C ILE A 275 -8.56 1.51 5.26
N GLY A 276 -9.47 0.53 5.25
CA GLY A 276 -9.25 -0.74 5.96
C GLY A 276 -8.04 -1.51 5.43
N LEU A 277 -7.38 -2.30 6.29
CA LEU A 277 -6.17 -3.05 5.93
C LEU A 277 -6.36 -3.92 4.68
N VAL A 278 -7.51 -4.59 4.55
CA VAL A 278 -7.85 -5.45 3.40
C VAL A 278 -7.86 -4.68 2.08
N LEU A 279 -8.45 -3.47 2.08
CA LEU A 279 -8.50 -2.63 0.89
C LEU A 279 -7.10 -2.10 0.54
N ARG A 280 -6.29 -1.71 1.53
CA ARG A 280 -4.90 -1.31 1.28
C ARG A 280 -4.09 -2.42 0.66
N THR A 281 -4.19 -3.65 1.19
CA THR A 281 -3.52 -4.82 0.59
C THR A 281 -3.94 -4.99 -0.87
N ARG A 282 -5.23 -4.87 -1.18
CA ARG A 282 -5.72 -4.97 -2.56
C ARG A 282 -5.20 -3.85 -3.46
N ILE A 283 -5.19 -2.60 -2.99
CA ILE A 283 -4.63 -1.46 -3.73
C ILE A 283 -3.14 -1.71 -4.02
N THR A 284 -2.38 -2.20 -3.04
CA THR A 284 -0.97 -2.54 -3.23
C THR A 284 -0.76 -3.62 -4.29
N VAL A 285 -1.65 -4.62 -4.35
CA VAL A 285 -1.62 -5.63 -5.42
C VAL A 285 -1.87 -5.01 -6.78
N MET A 286 -2.93 -4.19 -6.90
CA MET A 286 -3.26 -3.50 -8.15
C MET A 286 -2.11 -2.59 -8.58
N LEU A 287 -1.45 -1.91 -7.64
CA LEU A 287 -0.27 -1.09 -7.90
C LEU A 287 0.89 -1.93 -8.44
N GLY A 288 1.14 -3.11 -7.84
CA GLY A 288 2.17 -4.05 -8.31
C GLY A 288 1.89 -4.55 -9.73
N ALA A 289 0.65 -4.94 -10.02
CA ALA A 289 0.23 -5.35 -11.37
C ALA A 289 0.37 -4.20 -12.38
N LEU A 290 -0.04 -2.99 -12.00
CA LEU A 290 0.04 -1.81 -12.86
C LEU A 290 1.49 -1.40 -13.15
N ASN A 291 2.38 -1.47 -12.15
CA ASN A 291 3.79 -1.16 -12.35
C ASN A 291 4.48 -2.16 -13.28
N LEU A 292 4.18 -3.46 -13.15
CA LEU A 292 4.69 -4.50 -14.06
C LEU A 292 4.15 -4.32 -15.49
N TYR A 293 2.88 -3.94 -15.62
CA TYR A 293 2.27 -3.67 -16.93
C TYR A 293 2.82 -2.41 -17.61
N LEU A 294 3.17 -1.39 -16.82
CA LEU A 294 3.75 -0.15 -17.32
C LEU A 294 5.26 -0.22 -17.51
N ASP A 295 5.93 -1.31 -17.13
CA ASP A 295 7.36 -1.46 -17.37
C ASP A 295 7.61 -1.69 -18.87
N GLU A 296 8.48 -0.85 -19.47
CA GLU A 296 8.84 -0.95 -20.89
C GLU A 296 9.67 -2.18 -21.19
N TYR A 297 10.42 -2.67 -20.20
CA TYR A 297 11.32 -3.81 -20.38
C TYR A 297 10.60 -5.15 -20.27
N THR A 298 9.53 -5.20 -19.49
CA THR A 298 8.72 -6.40 -19.34
C THR A 298 7.46 -6.22 -20.18
N SER A 299 7.46 -6.76 -21.40
CA SER A 299 6.29 -6.76 -22.29
C SER A 299 5.17 -7.68 -21.78
N PHE A 300 4.78 -7.52 -20.51
CA PHE A 300 3.79 -8.33 -19.85
C PHE A 300 2.39 -7.82 -20.17
N THR A 301 1.48 -8.74 -20.44
CA THR A 301 0.06 -8.40 -20.51
C THR A 301 -0.46 -8.06 -19.11
N TRP A 302 -1.60 -7.37 -19.03
CA TRP A 302 -2.26 -7.10 -17.74
C TRP A 302 -2.45 -8.39 -16.94
N ARG A 303 -2.83 -9.47 -17.62
CA ARG A 303 -3.07 -10.78 -17.04
C ARG A 303 -1.83 -11.40 -16.41
N GLN A 304 -0.70 -11.35 -17.12
CA GLN A 304 0.58 -11.84 -16.62
C GLN A 304 1.05 -11.02 -15.41
N SER A 305 0.89 -9.70 -15.48
CA SER A 305 1.23 -8.78 -14.39
C SER A 305 0.38 -9.01 -13.13
N SER A 306 -0.93 -9.17 -13.29
CA SER A 306 -1.86 -9.49 -12.20
C SER A 306 -1.59 -10.87 -11.60
N PHE A 307 -1.21 -11.85 -12.43
CA PHE A 307 -0.80 -13.17 -11.94
C PHE A 307 0.47 -13.09 -11.10
N LEU A 308 1.50 -12.40 -11.56
CA LEU A 308 2.75 -12.16 -10.82
C LEU A 308 2.48 -11.46 -9.47
N ALA A 309 1.67 -10.41 -9.49
CA ALA A 309 1.28 -9.70 -8.28
C ALA A 309 0.55 -10.62 -7.28
N ALA A 310 -0.41 -11.43 -7.74
CA ALA A 310 -1.09 -12.41 -6.90
C ALA A 310 -0.14 -13.48 -6.35
N ARG A 311 0.77 -14.00 -7.18
CA ARG A 311 1.73 -15.04 -6.82
C ARG A 311 2.71 -14.55 -5.73
N SER A 312 3.15 -13.30 -5.82
CA SER A 312 3.99 -12.66 -4.79
C SER A 312 3.35 -12.63 -3.39
N GLN A 313 2.01 -12.72 -3.34
CA GLN A 313 1.23 -12.79 -2.09
C GLN A 313 0.86 -14.23 -1.68
N GLY A 314 1.42 -15.23 -2.35
CA GLY A 314 1.05 -16.63 -2.17
C GLY A 314 -0.39 -16.93 -2.59
N LYS A 315 -0.96 -16.16 -3.53
CA LYS A 315 -2.30 -16.38 -4.08
C LYS A 315 -2.23 -17.03 -5.46
N GLY A 316 -3.24 -17.83 -5.80
CA GLY A 316 -3.33 -18.53 -7.08
C GLY A 316 -4.01 -17.70 -8.19
N ALA A 317 -4.11 -18.28 -9.40
CA ALA A 317 -4.65 -17.63 -10.59
C ALA A 317 -6.09 -17.10 -10.44
N SER A 318 -6.93 -17.75 -9.64
CA SER A 318 -8.30 -17.26 -9.37
C SER A 318 -8.30 -15.91 -8.64
N HIS A 319 -7.27 -15.62 -7.84
CA HIS A 319 -7.11 -14.32 -7.21
C HIS A 319 -6.65 -13.28 -8.22
N ALA A 320 -5.76 -13.67 -9.14
CA ALA A 320 -5.26 -12.79 -10.19
C ALA A 320 -6.37 -12.19 -11.05
N GLN A 321 -7.40 -12.98 -11.36
CA GLN A 321 -8.58 -12.53 -12.12
C GLN A 321 -9.45 -11.50 -11.39
N LYS A 322 -9.29 -11.35 -10.07
CA LYS A 322 -10.07 -10.42 -9.24
C LYS A 322 -9.34 -9.10 -8.98
N ILE A 323 -8.07 -9.01 -9.37
CA ILE A 323 -7.26 -7.78 -9.36
C ILE A 323 -7.73 -6.96 -10.55
#